data_AF-A0AAU5WP50-F1
#
_entry.id   AF-A0AAU5WP50-F1
#
_cell.length_a   1.000
_cell.length_b   1.000
_cell.length_c   1.000
_cell.angle_alpha   90.00
_cell.angle_beta   90.00
_cell.angle_gamma   90.00
#
_symmetry.space_group_name_H-M   'P 1'
#
loop_
_entity.id
_entity.type
_entity.pdbx_description
1 polymer ?
#
loop_
_entity_poly.entity_id
_entity_poly.type
_entity_poly.pdbx_seq_one_letter_code
_entity_poly.pdbx_strand_id
1 'polypeptide(L)'
;MSLTSGRSCLRADAGYCGIAAVCTMAFAKPLGSAFGMPAVLLLGVALVTALWAGLLLFAATGSRLRLSLAGVMGANVIAASLIAALGLTRPADALSLLLLAVAVEVGAFAAWQAFLLSRGPSGKAGGSR
;
A
#
# COMPACT_ATOMS: atom_id res chain seq x y z
N MET A 1 -8.70 -10.20 16.38
CA MET A 1 -8.20 -10.18 14.99
C MET A 1 -7.80 -11.60 14.63
N SER A 2 -8.39 -12.21 13.59
CA SER A 2 -7.95 -13.53 13.13
C SER A 2 -6.56 -13.40 12.51
N LEU A 3 -5.60 -14.22 12.96
CA LEU A 3 -4.25 -14.26 12.41
C LEU A 3 -4.27 -14.48 10.89
N THR A 4 -5.21 -15.29 10.41
CA THR A 4 -5.42 -15.55 8.98
C THR A 4 -5.79 -14.28 8.22
N SER A 5 -6.71 -13.45 8.75
CA SER A 5 -7.14 -12.21 8.09
C SER A 5 -6.01 -11.17 8.00
N GLY A 6 -5.18 -11.04 9.05
CA GLY A 6 -4.04 -10.13 9.00
C GLY A 6 -2.96 -10.56 8.00
N ARG A 7 -2.70 -11.88 7.89
CA ARG A 7 -1.78 -12.42 6.89
C ARG A 7 -2.32 -12.26 5.47
N SER A 8 -3.61 -12.52 5.25
CA SER A 8 -4.24 -12.32 3.93
C SER A 8 -4.20 -10.85 3.50
N CYS A 9 -4.41 -9.91 4.44
CA CYS A 9 -4.30 -8.49 4.15
C CYS A 9 -2.88 -8.11 3.68
N LEU A 10 -1.83 -8.53 4.40
CA LEU A 10 -0.45 -8.27 3.99
C LEU A 10 -0.09 -8.92 2.65
N ARG A 11 -0.61 -10.13 2.37
CA ARG A 11 -0.38 -10.81 1.09
C ARG A 11 -1.09 -10.13 -0.07
N ALA A 12 -2.30 -9.62 0.15
CA ALA A 12 -3.04 -8.87 -0.85
C ALA A 12 -2.33 -7.55 -1.18
N ASP A 13 -1.88 -6.82 -0.16
CA ASP A 13 -1.10 -5.58 -0.31
C ASP A 13 0.22 -5.87 -1.05
N ALA A 14 0.94 -6.92 -0.65
CA ALA A 14 2.15 -7.36 -1.35
C ALA A 14 1.88 -7.71 -2.83
N GLY A 15 0.79 -8.41 -3.13
CA GLY A 15 0.41 -8.75 -4.49
C GLY A 15 0.11 -7.51 -5.33
N TYR A 16 -0.62 -6.55 -4.76
CA TYR A 16 -0.89 -5.26 -5.39
C TYR A 16 0.40 -4.49 -5.68
N CYS A 17 1.29 -4.33 -4.69
CA CYS A 17 2.59 -3.68 -4.88
C CYS A 17 3.45 -4.40 -5.93
N GLY A 18 3.46 -5.74 -5.92
CA GLY A 18 4.20 -6.54 -6.90
C GLY A 18 3.70 -6.32 -8.33
N ILE A 19 2.37 -6.36 -8.54
CA ILE A 19 1.75 -6.08 -9.84
C ILE A 19 2.05 -4.64 -10.26
N ALA A 20 1.88 -3.67 -9.36
CA ALA A 20 2.18 -2.26 -9.64
C ALA A 20 3.64 -2.08 -10.06
N ALA A 21 4.60 -2.70 -9.36
CA ALA A 21 6.01 -2.65 -9.72
C ALA A 21 6.29 -3.24 -11.12
N VAL A 22 5.71 -4.40 -11.44
CA VAL A 22 5.85 -5.03 -12.77
C VAL A 22 5.27 -4.11 -13.86
N CYS A 23 4.07 -3.57 -13.65
CA CYS A 23 3.45 -2.63 -14.57
C CYS A 23 4.32 -1.37 -14.74
N THR A 24 4.79 -0.76 -13.66
CA THR A 24 5.65 0.44 -13.73
C THR A 24 6.97 0.14 -14.47
N MET A 25 7.59 -1.03 -14.27
CA MET A 25 8.77 -1.44 -15.03
C MET A 25 8.47 -1.61 -16.52
N ALA A 26 7.41 -2.35 -16.85
CA ALA A 26 7.01 -2.62 -18.23
C ALA A 26 6.65 -1.33 -18.99
N PHE A 27 6.04 -0.36 -18.30
CA PHE A 27 5.57 0.89 -18.86
C PHE A 27 6.43 2.10 -18.47
N ALA A 28 7.67 1.91 -18.01
CA ALA A 28 8.51 3.00 -17.49
C ALA A 28 8.75 4.12 -18.52
N LYS A 29 8.98 3.77 -19.79
CA LYS A 29 9.15 4.76 -20.87
C LYS A 29 7.88 5.58 -21.16
N PRO A 30 6.72 4.96 -21.48
CA PRO A 30 5.50 5.73 -21.74
C PRO A 30 5.03 6.52 -20.51
N LEU A 31 5.13 5.95 -19.30
CA LEU A 31 4.84 6.69 -18.07
C LEU A 31 5.81 7.86 -17.87
N GLY A 32 7.10 7.67 -18.14
CA GLY A 32 8.09 8.74 -18.06
C GLY A 32 7.76 9.91 -18.98
N SER A 33 7.36 9.63 -20.22
CA SER A 33 6.88 10.65 -21.16
C SER A 33 5.64 11.39 -20.63
N ALA A 34 4.64 10.65 -20.12
CA ALA A 34 3.40 11.23 -19.61
C ALA A 34 3.60 12.08 -18.34
N PHE A 35 4.55 11.69 -17.48
CA PHE A 35 4.89 12.41 -16.26
C PHE A 35 5.94 13.51 -16.46
N GLY A 36 6.60 13.58 -17.63
CA GLY A 36 7.76 14.43 -17.83
C GLY A 36 8.96 14.02 -16.97
N MET A 37 9.08 12.73 -16.64
CA MET A 37 10.10 12.19 -15.75
C MET A 37 11.03 11.21 -16.47
N PRO A 38 12.32 11.16 -16.10
CA PRO A 38 13.24 10.13 -16.59
C PRO A 38 12.76 8.72 -16.25
N ALA A 39 12.76 7.81 -17.22
CA ALA A 39 12.35 6.41 -17.03
C ALA A 39 13.18 5.71 -15.93
N VAL A 40 14.43 6.11 -15.72
CA VAL A 40 15.31 5.57 -14.66
C VAL A 40 14.72 5.83 -13.27
N LEU A 41 14.09 6.99 -13.04
CA LEU A 41 13.44 7.28 -11.75
C LEU A 41 12.25 6.34 -11.52
N LEU A 42 11.44 6.10 -12.56
CA LEU A 42 10.30 5.17 -12.48
C LEU A 42 10.75 3.73 -12.25
N LEU A 43 11.87 3.31 -12.86
CA LEU A 43 12.47 2.01 -12.58
C LEU A 43 12.96 1.93 -11.12
N GLY A 44 13.56 3.00 -10.60
CA GLY A 44 13.94 3.09 -9.18
C GLY A 44 12.74 2.94 -8.25
N VAL A 45 11.65 3.65 -8.52
CA VAL A 45 10.39 3.51 -7.77
C VAL A 45 9.86 2.09 -7.86
N ALA A 46 9.83 1.50 -9.05
CA ALA A 46 9.34 0.14 -9.23
C ALA A 46 10.17 -0.91 -8.48
N LEU A 47 11.50 -0.76 -8.46
CA LEU A 47 12.40 -1.62 -7.68
C LEU A 47 12.13 -1.49 -6.18
N VAL A 48 11.99 -0.27 -5.66
CA VAL A 48 11.65 -0.03 -4.25
C VAL A 48 10.30 -0.66 -3.91
N THR A 49 9.30 -0.51 -4.77
CA THR A 49 7.97 -1.12 -4.60
C THR A 49 8.03 -2.65 -4.64
N ALA A 50 8.86 -3.24 -5.51
CA ALA A 50 9.07 -4.69 -5.56
C ALA A 50 9.74 -5.21 -4.29
N LEU A 51 10.75 -4.50 -3.77
CA LEU A 51 11.39 -4.82 -2.49
C LEU A 51 10.39 -4.71 -1.34
N TRP A 52 9.54 -3.67 -1.34
CA TRP A 52 8.47 -3.51 -0.36
C TRP A 52 7.48 -4.68 -0.39
N ALA A 53 7.05 -5.12 -1.57
CA ALA A 53 6.20 -6.30 -1.71
C ALA A 53 6.86 -7.55 -1.08
N GLY A 54 8.16 -7.75 -1.31
CA GLY A 54 8.94 -8.82 -0.67
C GLY A 54 8.95 -8.72 0.86
N LEU A 55 9.15 -7.51 1.40
CA LEU A 55 9.10 -7.26 2.85
C LEU A 55 7.72 -7.54 3.44
N LEU A 56 6.64 -7.22 2.73
CA LEU A 56 5.26 -7.52 3.16
C LEU A 56 5.00 -9.03 3.21
N LEU A 57 5.47 -9.78 2.21
CA LEU A 57 5.39 -11.25 2.21
C LEU A 57 6.16 -11.85 3.38
N PHE A 58 7.35 -11.34 3.66
CA PHE A 58 8.13 -11.74 4.83
C PHE A 58 7.41 -11.38 6.15
N ALA A 59 6.84 -10.19 6.24
CA ALA A 59 6.06 -9.77 7.40
C ALA A 59 4.81 -10.64 7.64
N ALA A 60 4.22 -11.19 6.57
CA ALA A 60 3.07 -12.09 6.67
C ALA A 60 3.42 -13.46 7.30
N THR A 61 4.70 -13.88 7.30
CA THR A 61 5.12 -15.13 7.95
C THR A 61 5.53 -14.93 9.42
N GLY A 62 5.84 -13.68 9.82
CA GLY A 62 6.32 -13.34 11.16
C GLY A 62 5.28 -13.43 12.29
N SER A 63 5.77 -13.42 13.53
CA SER A 63 4.96 -13.49 14.76
C SER A 63 4.39 -12.13 15.21
N ARG A 64 4.98 -11.01 14.76
CA ARG A 64 4.61 -9.64 15.16
C ARG A 64 3.59 -8.98 14.22
N LEU A 65 2.55 -9.73 13.83
CA LEU A 65 1.60 -9.31 12.79
C LEU A 65 0.91 -7.97 13.06
N ARG A 66 0.58 -7.64 14.31
CA ARG A 66 -0.03 -6.34 14.67
C ARG A 66 0.91 -5.16 14.43
N LEU A 67 2.19 -5.31 14.77
CA LEU A 67 3.18 -4.25 14.57
C LEU A 67 3.42 -4.02 13.07
N SER A 68 3.53 -5.11 12.31
CA SER A 68 3.65 -5.04 10.86
C SER A 68 2.44 -4.35 10.23
N LEU A 69 1.21 -4.73 10.61
CA LEU A 69 -0.01 -4.08 10.09
C LEU A 69 -0.06 -2.59 10.43
N ALA A 70 0.34 -2.18 11.63
CA ALA A 70 0.35 -0.77 12.02
C ALA A 70 1.39 0.05 11.23
N GLY A 71 2.59 -0.50 11.02
CA GLY A 71 3.62 0.13 10.21
C GLY A 71 3.20 0.29 8.75
N VAL A 72 2.62 -0.77 8.16
CA VAL A 72 2.16 -0.76 6.77
C VAL A 72 0.98 0.17 6.59
N MET A 73 0.04 0.21 7.55
CA MET A 73 -1.05 1.19 7.56
C MET A 73 -0.52 2.62 7.51
N GLY A 74 0.47 2.96 8.35
CA GLY A 74 1.10 4.28 8.33
C GLY A 74 1.73 4.60 6.98
N ALA A 75 2.48 3.66 6.41
CA ALA A 75 3.09 3.81 5.09
C ALA A 75 2.04 4.03 3.99
N ASN A 76 0.96 3.25 3.98
CA ASN A 76 -0.12 3.35 3.01
C ASN A 76 -0.90 4.67 3.14
N VAL A 77 -1.13 5.17 4.36
CA VAL A 77 -1.72 6.50 4.57
C VAL A 77 -0.85 7.60 3.97
N ILE A 78 0.47 7.56 4.23
CA ILE A 78 1.42 8.54 3.68
C ILE A 78 1.45 8.44 2.15
N ALA A 79 1.57 7.23 1.60
CA ALA A 79 1.60 7.01 0.16
C ALA A 79 0.31 7.50 -0.52
N ALA A 80 -0.86 7.09 -0.03
CA ALA A 80 -2.15 7.54 -0.56
C ALA A 80 -2.28 9.08 -0.53
N SER A 81 -1.86 9.73 0.57
CA SER A 81 -1.90 11.19 0.69
C SER A 81 -1.00 11.88 -0.33
N LEU A 82 0.24 11.40 -0.52
CA LEU A 82 1.19 11.95 -1.48
C LEU A 82 0.72 11.75 -2.92
N ILE A 83 0.20 10.56 -3.25
CA ILE A 83 -0.33 10.25 -4.58
C ILE A 83 -1.55 11.10 -4.87
N ALA A 84 -2.46 11.27 -3.90
CA ALA A 84 -3.63 12.13 -4.05
C ALA A 84 -3.22 13.60 -4.26
N ALA A 85 -2.27 14.12 -3.48
CA ALA A 85 -1.75 15.47 -3.66
C ALA A 85 -1.12 15.67 -5.06
N LEU A 86 -0.39 14.68 -5.55
CA LEU A 86 0.16 14.71 -6.90
C LEU A 86 -0.95 14.68 -7.98
N GLY A 87 -2.01 13.90 -7.78
CA GLY A 87 -3.16 13.89 -8.69
C GLY A 87 -3.89 15.24 -8.73
N LEU A 88 -4.12 15.85 -7.57
CA LEU A 88 -4.85 17.12 -7.44
C LEU A 88 -4.08 18.36 -7.92
N THR A 89 -2.75 18.28 -8.01
CA THR A 89 -1.90 19.40 -8.49
C THR A 89 -1.72 19.41 -10.00
N ARG A 90 -2.25 18.41 -10.71
CA ARG A 90 -2.19 18.28 -12.16
C ARG A 90 -3.51 18.70 -12.81
N PRO A 91 -3.50 19.01 -14.12
CA PRO A 91 -4.74 19.13 -14.91
C PRO A 91 -5.62 17.88 -14.77
N ALA A 92 -6.93 18.04 -14.90
CA ALA A 92 -7.89 16.94 -14.88
C ALA A 92 -7.79 16.13 -16.19
N ASP A 93 -6.86 15.18 -16.23
CA ASP A 93 -6.57 14.30 -17.36
C ASP A 93 -6.61 12.82 -16.91
N ALA A 94 -6.41 11.90 -17.85
CA ALA A 94 -6.42 10.47 -17.55
C ALA A 94 -5.35 10.07 -16.52
N LEU A 95 -4.24 10.82 -16.44
CA LEU A 95 -3.13 10.51 -15.54
C LEU A 95 -3.43 10.95 -14.11
N SER A 96 -4.04 12.12 -13.91
CA SER A 96 -4.47 12.57 -12.59
C SER A 96 -5.61 11.71 -12.05
N LEU A 97 -6.55 11.28 -12.91
CA LEU A 97 -7.56 10.28 -12.54
C LEU A 97 -6.95 8.93 -12.17
N LEU A 98 -5.94 8.46 -12.91
CA LEU A 98 -5.19 7.24 -12.58
C LEU A 98 -4.50 7.35 -11.21
N LEU A 99 -3.82 8.46 -10.94
CA LEU A 99 -3.18 8.70 -9.64
C LEU A 99 -4.22 8.71 -8.51
N LEU A 100 -5.34 9.40 -8.69
CA LEU A 100 -6.41 9.41 -7.70
C LEU A 100 -7.02 8.02 -7.47
N ALA A 101 -7.20 7.23 -8.52
CA ALA A 101 -7.66 5.85 -8.40
C ALA A 101 -6.68 5.01 -7.57
N VAL A 102 -5.38 5.10 -7.87
CA VAL A 102 -4.32 4.43 -7.09
C VAL A 102 -4.33 4.91 -5.63
N ALA A 103 -4.51 6.20 -5.38
CA ALA A 103 -4.60 6.73 -4.02
C ALA A 103 -5.80 6.15 -3.25
N VAL A 104 -6.96 5.98 -3.91
CA VAL A 104 -8.14 5.35 -3.31
C VAL A 104 -7.88 3.87 -3.01
N GLU A 105 -7.25 3.13 -3.93
CA GLU A 105 -6.92 1.71 -3.73
C GLU A 105 -5.96 1.51 -2.54
N VAL A 106 -4.89 2.31 -2.48
CA VAL A 106 -3.92 2.28 -1.36
C VAL A 106 -4.60 2.72 -0.06
N GLY A 107 -5.48 3.72 -0.12
CA GLY A 107 -6.30 4.15 1.02
C GLY A 107 -7.24 3.05 1.52
N ALA A 108 -7.82 2.25 0.63
CA ALA A 108 -8.66 1.12 0.99
C ALA A 108 -7.85 0.03 1.72
N PHE A 109 -6.60 -0.22 1.32
CA PHE A 109 -5.70 -1.10 2.09
C PHE A 109 -5.41 -0.55 3.49
N ALA A 110 -5.13 0.75 3.62
CA ALA A 110 -4.94 1.38 4.92
C ALA A 110 -6.18 1.26 5.81
N ALA A 111 -7.38 1.48 5.26
CA ALA A 111 -8.64 1.32 5.97
C ALA A 111 -8.88 -0.13 6.41
N TRP A 112 -8.55 -1.10 5.56
CA TRP A 112 -8.63 -2.52 5.91
C TRP A 112 -7.66 -2.86 7.06
N GLN A 113 -6.43 -2.35 7.02
CA GLN A 113 -5.44 -2.54 8.08
C GLN A 113 -5.90 -1.91 9.39
N ALA A 114 -6.42 -0.69 9.36
CA ALA A 114 -7.00 0.00 10.51
C ALA A 114 -8.16 -0.80 11.13
N PHE A 115 -9.04 -1.34 10.29
CA PHE A 115 -10.16 -2.18 10.71
C PHE A 115 -9.72 -3.49 11.37
N LEU A 116 -8.67 -4.13 10.85
CA LEU A 116 -8.10 -5.33 11.46
C LEU A 116 -7.45 -5.02 12.82
N LEU A 117 -6.76 -3.88 12.93
CA LEU A 117 -6.13 -3.42 14.16
C LEU A 117 -7.14 -3.03 15.24
N SER A 118 -8.24 -2.37 14.87
CA SER A 118 -9.33 -2.01 15.79
C SER A 118 -10.09 -3.24 16.32
N ARG A 119 -10.05 -4.36 15.59
CA ARG A 119 -10.55 -5.67 16.01
C ARG A 119 -9.51 -6.53 16.76
N GLY A 120 -8.38 -5.96 17.18
CA GLY A 120 -7.47 -6.58 18.16
C GLY A 120 -8.21 -6.93 19.46
N PRO A 121 -7.72 -7.87 20.27
CA PRO A 121 -8.49 -8.44 21.38
C PRO A 121 -9.11 -7.34 22.23
N SER A 122 -10.43 -7.20 22.14
CA SER A 122 -11.20 -6.48 23.13
C SER A 122 -10.81 -7.09 24.47
N GLY A 123 -10.10 -6.33 25.29
CA GLY A 123 -9.92 -6.70 26.68
C GLY A 123 -11.32 -6.88 27.25
N LYS A 124 -11.72 -8.13 27.50
CA LYS A 124 -12.70 -8.42 28.55
C LYS A 124 -12.02 -8.06 29.87
N ALA A 125 -11.90 -6.77 30.15
CA ALA A 125 -11.73 -6.25 31.50
C ALA A 125 -13.14 -6.07 32.05
N GLY A 126 -13.67 -7.16 32.60
CA GLY A 126 -15.01 -7.25 33.15
C GLY A 126 -15.20 -8.64 33.76
N GLY A 127 -14.17 -9.10 34.48
CA GLY A 127 -14.27 -10.25 35.36
C GLY A 127 -15.04 -9.84 36.61
N SER A 128 -16.13 -10.54 36.87
CA SER A 128 -16.92 -10.47 38.09
C SER A 128 -16.04 -10.55 39.34
N ARG A 129 -16.21 -9.59 40.25
CA ARG A 129 -16.38 -9.88 41.68
C ARG A 129 -17.50 -9.00 42.20
#